data_AF-A0A520LT61-F1
#
_entry.id   AF-A0A520LT61-F1
#
_cell.length_a   1.000
_cell.length_b   1.000
_cell.length_c   1.000
_cell.angle_alpha   90.00
_cell.angle_beta   90.00
_cell.angle_gamma   90.00
#
_symmetry.space_group_name_H-M   'P 1'
#
loop_
_entity.id
_entity.type
_entity.pdbx_description
1 polymer ?
#
loop_
_entity_poly.entity_id
_entity_poly.type
_entity_poly.pdbx_seq_one_letter_code
_entity_poly.pdbx_strand_id
1 'polypeptide(L)'
;MNKHYDKIILVFVVIVTVALAASWVPGYLGLNEKFQLDQKSSGKALFGEASADGIQETIDHLQRDVKWVTPTLKDVPQKPLPLTRSIPIWVQNDKEIDLLDPDAPKIRPPLDNSWALKNGDSVGRNDLLSLDQDNDGYTTLEEFNGGKTDPSDPESHPAYATKLTLSEIKEDTYALIFRTGDNPDGEFGVREEATRYEADPPRVPPRRKSHFLKMNTDFGTHPGHEDRYKITAFEKRTQPGGAGGIPVPAHLLTIADKTSGKEFKLEYKKSKLETIYYAVIDFQLPGSEAKLGPFKVGESFELSAEPGVKYEIIELDGTLEKGVKLRKTGPSGASPQDITISAGEKNA
;
A
#
# COMPACT_ATOMS: atom_id res chain seq x y z
N MET A 1 -34.15 -71.85 -44.69
CA MET A 1 -33.84 -70.77 -43.71
C MET A 1 -34.84 -70.86 -42.59
N ASN A 2 -34.40 -71.34 -41.42
CA ASN A 2 -35.22 -72.03 -40.43
C ASN A 2 -35.96 -71.08 -39.47
N LYS A 3 -37.26 -71.31 -39.30
CA LYS A 3 -38.29 -70.43 -38.69
C LYS A 3 -38.27 -70.28 -37.16
N HIS A 4 -37.17 -70.56 -36.45
CA HIS A 4 -37.23 -70.65 -34.97
C HIS A 4 -36.11 -69.95 -34.17
N TYR A 5 -35.27 -69.13 -34.80
CA TYR A 5 -34.20 -68.38 -34.10
C TYR A 5 -34.72 -67.41 -33.04
N ASP A 6 -35.87 -66.78 -33.29
CA ASP A 6 -36.49 -65.81 -32.38
C ASP A 6 -36.88 -66.46 -31.02
N LYS A 7 -37.36 -67.71 -31.06
CA LYS A 7 -37.69 -68.48 -29.84
C LYS A 7 -36.44 -68.88 -29.06
N ILE A 8 -35.33 -69.18 -29.74
CA ILE A 8 -34.06 -69.55 -29.10
C ILE A 8 -33.43 -68.33 -28.41
N ILE A 9 -33.46 -67.17 -29.07
CA ILE A 9 -32.96 -65.91 -28.49
C ILE A 9 -33.80 -65.52 -27.27
N LEU A 10 -35.13 -65.66 -27.35
CA LEU A 10 -36.01 -65.33 -26.23
C LEU A 10 -35.74 -66.23 -25.01
N VAL A 11 -35.54 -67.53 -25.21
CA VAL A 11 -35.16 -68.45 -24.12
C VAL A 11 -33.80 -68.06 -23.52
N PHE A 12 -32.83 -67.68 -24.35
CA PHE A 12 -31.51 -67.25 -23.88
C PHE A 12 -31.59 -65.97 -23.04
N VAL A 13 -32.38 -64.97 -23.47
CA VAL A 13 -32.58 -63.72 -22.73
C VAL A 13 -33.25 -63.96 -21.38
N VAL A 14 -34.23 -64.86 -21.32
CA VAL A 14 -34.90 -65.24 -20.05
C VAL A 14 -33.92 -65.91 -19.09
N ILE A 15 -33.06 -66.81 -19.59
CA ILE A 15 -32.06 -67.47 -18.73
C ILE A 15 -31.04 -66.44 -18.19
N VAL A 16 -30.57 -65.52 -19.04
CA VAL A 16 -29.63 -64.48 -18.63
C VAL A 16 -30.24 -63.53 -17.59
N THR A 17 -31.51 -63.14 -17.76
CA THR A 17 -32.20 -62.25 -16.80
C THR A 17 -32.44 -62.95 -15.46
N VAL A 18 -32.81 -64.23 -15.45
CA VAL A 18 -32.95 -65.00 -14.20
C VAL A 18 -31.61 -65.19 -13.50
N ALA A 19 -30.53 -65.46 -14.24
CA ALA A 19 -29.19 -65.60 -13.67
C ALA A 19 -28.69 -64.29 -13.05
N LEU A 20 -28.92 -63.15 -13.72
CA LEU A 20 -28.59 -61.83 -13.18
C LEU A 20 -29.42 -61.50 -11.94
N ALA A 21 -30.73 -61.78 -11.95
CA ALA A 21 -31.57 -61.57 -10.78
C ALA A 21 -31.11 -62.42 -9.58
N ALA A 22 -30.82 -63.70 -9.79
CA ALA A 22 -30.32 -64.60 -8.74
C ALA A 22 -28.96 -64.18 -8.17
N SER A 23 -28.09 -63.55 -8.98
CA SER A 23 -26.81 -63.00 -8.52
C SER A 23 -26.96 -61.80 -7.58
N TRP A 24 -28.05 -61.03 -7.67
CA TRP A 24 -28.22 -59.79 -6.90
C TRP A 24 -29.01 -60.00 -5.60
N VAL A 25 -29.83 -61.05 -5.52
CA VAL A 25 -30.64 -61.40 -4.34
C VAL A 25 -29.83 -61.59 -3.04
N PRO A 26 -28.63 -62.24 -3.03
CA PRO A 26 -27.84 -62.38 -1.81
C PRO A 26 -27.41 -61.03 -1.21
N GLY A 27 -27.15 -60.03 -2.05
CA GLY A 27 -26.76 -58.69 -1.60
C GLY A 27 -27.90 -57.93 -0.91
N TYR A 28 -29.14 -58.11 -1.38
CA TYR A 28 -30.33 -57.50 -0.77
C TYR A 28 -30.78 -58.23 0.51
N LEU A 29 -30.69 -59.56 0.57
CA LEU A 29 -31.08 -60.32 1.75
C LEU A 29 -30.09 -60.15 2.93
N GLY A 30 -28.79 -59.97 2.64
CA GLY A 30 -27.76 -59.70 3.66
C GLY A 30 -27.67 -58.24 4.13
N LEU A 31 -28.48 -57.34 3.56
CA LEU A 31 -28.45 -55.92 3.91
C LEU A 31 -28.96 -55.69 5.35
N ASN A 32 -29.95 -56.47 5.79
CA ASN A 32 -30.49 -56.38 7.15
C ASN A 32 -29.48 -56.83 8.22
N GLU A 33 -28.56 -57.73 7.90
CA GLU A 33 -27.51 -58.20 8.84
C GLU A 33 -26.38 -57.19 8.98
N LYS A 34 -26.05 -56.43 7.92
CA LYS A 34 -25.00 -55.39 7.96
C LYS A 34 -25.38 -54.15 8.77
N PHE A 35 -26.67 -53.93 9.05
CA PHE A 35 -27.17 -52.82 9.84
C PHE A 35 -27.66 -53.21 11.24
N GLN A 36 -27.47 -54.45 11.67
CA GLN A 36 -27.69 -54.78 13.09
C GLN A 36 -26.52 -54.21 13.88
N LEU A 37 -26.77 -53.05 14.51
CA LEU A 37 -25.99 -52.62 15.66
C LEU A 37 -25.99 -53.79 16.64
N ASP A 38 -24.80 -54.30 16.98
CA ASP A 38 -24.60 -55.31 18.01
C ASP A 38 -24.90 -54.65 19.37
N GLN A 39 -26.15 -54.30 19.60
CA GLN A 39 -26.62 -53.74 20.84
C GLN A 39 -26.78 -54.92 21.79
N LYS A 40 -25.64 -55.37 22.33
CA LYS A 40 -25.58 -56.14 23.57
C LYS A 40 -26.19 -55.28 24.68
N SER A 41 -27.52 -55.23 24.76
CA SER A 41 -28.18 -54.81 25.98
C SER A 41 -27.92 -55.92 26.99
N SER A 42 -26.88 -55.75 27.82
CA SER A 42 -26.77 -56.59 29.01
C SER A 42 -28.05 -56.37 29.80
N GLY A 43 -28.78 -57.47 30.05
CA GLY A 43 -30.00 -57.43 30.84
C GLY A 43 -29.70 -56.77 32.18
N LYS A 44 -30.51 -55.78 32.56
CA LYS A 44 -30.48 -55.05 33.84
C LYS A 44 -29.10 -55.06 34.50
N ALA A 45 -28.21 -54.16 34.06
CA ALA A 45 -27.08 -53.81 34.91
C ALA A 45 -27.66 -53.35 36.25
N LEU A 46 -27.52 -54.19 37.28
CA LEU A 46 -27.65 -53.75 38.66
C LEU A 46 -26.48 -52.79 38.85
N PHE A 47 -26.74 -51.49 38.79
CA PHE A 47 -25.73 -50.42 38.95
C PHE A 47 -25.16 -50.33 40.38
N GLY A 48 -25.14 -51.44 41.12
CA GLY A 48 -24.88 -51.48 42.55
C GLY A 48 -25.91 -50.69 43.36
N GLU A 49 -25.84 -50.80 44.68
CA GLU A 49 -26.34 -49.74 45.54
C GLU A 49 -25.35 -48.58 45.51
N ALA A 50 -25.85 -47.34 45.59
CA ALA A 50 -24.99 -46.16 45.64
C ALA A 50 -24.12 -46.22 46.92
N SER A 51 -22.88 -46.68 46.78
CA SER A 51 -21.91 -46.64 47.86
C SER A 51 -21.57 -45.18 48.15
N ALA A 52 -21.22 -44.88 49.41
CA ALA A 52 -20.78 -43.54 49.79
C ALA A 52 -19.62 -43.04 48.89
N ASP A 53 -18.73 -43.95 48.51
CA ASP A 53 -17.61 -43.68 47.61
C ASP A 53 -18.07 -43.34 46.19
N GLY A 54 -19.06 -44.07 45.65
CA GLY A 54 -19.62 -43.79 44.32
C GLY A 54 -20.40 -42.48 44.26
N ILE A 55 -21.06 -42.11 45.36
CA ILE A 55 -21.71 -40.79 45.49
C ILE A 55 -20.66 -39.68 45.49
N GLN A 56 -19.56 -39.86 46.25
CA GLN A 56 -18.48 -38.88 46.29
C GLN A 56 -17.78 -38.74 44.94
N GLU A 57 -17.49 -39.84 44.25
CA GLU A 57 -16.90 -39.82 42.91
C GLU A 57 -17.81 -39.14 41.89
N THR A 58 -19.13 -39.33 42.01
CA THR A 58 -20.12 -38.65 41.16
C THR A 58 -20.17 -37.15 41.44
N ILE A 59 -20.14 -36.75 42.71
CA ILE A 59 -20.07 -35.34 43.10
C ILE A 59 -18.78 -34.70 42.56
N ASP A 60 -17.65 -35.38 42.72
CA ASP A 60 -16.35 -34.90 42.23
C ASP A 60 -16.35 -34.80 40.68
N HIS A 61 -17.00 -35.75 39.99
CA HIS A 61 -17.17 -35.69 38.53
C HIS A 61 -18.09 -34.57 38.06
N LEU A 62 -19.19 -34.31 38.77
CA LEU A 62 -20.15 -33.24 38.45
C LEU A 62 -19.60 -31.84 38.80
N GLN A 63 -18.76 -31.75 39.84
CA GLN A 63 -18.10 -30.52 40.25
C GLN A 63 -16.85 -30.20 39.41
N ARG A 64 -16.37 -31.16 38.60
CA ARG A 64 -15.22 -30.96 37.73
C ARG A 64 -15.57 -29.95 36.64
N ASP A 65 -14.79 -28.88 36.56
CA ASP A 65 -14.83 -27.96 35.42
C ASP A 65 -14.26 -28.68 34.18
N VAL A 66 -15.15 -29.26 33.37
CA VAL A 66 -14.78 -29.94 32.12
C VAL A 66 -14.55 -28.89 31.04
N LYS A 67 -13.27 -28.54 30.84
CA LYS A 67 -12.84 -27.73 29.70
C LYS A 67 -12.74 -28.63 28.46
N TRP A 68 -13.70 -28.48 27.57
CA TRP A 68 -13.65 -29.11 26.25
C TRP A 68 -12.51 -28.47 25.44
N VAL A 69 -11.45 -29.24 25.19
CA VAL A 69 -10.37 -28.85 24.28
C VAL A 69 -10.52 -29.56 22.96
N THR A 70 -10.37 -28.83 21.86
CA THR A 70 -10.44 -29.41 20.52
C THR A 70 -9.29 -30.41 20.35
N PRO A 71 -9.57 -31.68 19.98
CA PRO A 71 -8.52 -32.66 19.78
C PRO A 71 -7.61 -32.23 18.63
N THR A 72 -6.31 -32.29 18.91
CA THR A 72 -5.23 -31.80 18.05
C THR A 72 -4.68 -32.98 17.25
N LEU A 73 -4.97 -33.03 15.95
CA LEU A 73 -4.44 -34.07 15.06
C LEU A 73 -2.99 -33.74 14.68
N LYS A 74 -2.13 -34.76 14.63
CA LYS A 74 -0.76 -34.63 14.15
C LYS A 74 -0.79 -34.24 12.66
N ASP A 75 0.00 -33.25 12.27
CA ASP A 75 0.11 -32.72 10.90
C ASP A 75 -1.13 -31.96 10.38
N VAL A 76 -2.07 -31.59 11.25
CA VAL A 76 -3.20 -30.69 10.93
C VAL A 76 -2.99 -29.37 11.65
N PRO A 77 -2.95 -28.22 10.95
CA PRO A 77 -2.86 -26.91 11.57
C PRO A 77 -3.97 -26.70 12.61
N GLN A 78 -3.61 -26.23 13.80
CA GLN A 78 -4.59 -25.91 14.83
C GLN A 78 -5.40 -24.70 14.39
N LYS A 79 -6.69 -24.91 14.08
CA LYS A 79 -7.63 -23.85 13.73
C LYS A 79 -8.86 -23.86 14.64
N PRO A 80 -9.45 -22.70 14.96
CA PRO A 80 -10.68 -22.63 15.73
C PRO A 80 -11.82 -23.23 14.91
N LEU A 81 -12.33 -24.37 15.36
CA LEU A 81 -13.48 -25.03 14.74
C LEU A 81 -14.77 -24.62 15.44
N PRO A 82 -15.76 -24.07 14.72
CA PRO A 82 -17.07 -23.86 15.30
C PRO A 82 -17.72 -25.21 15.59
N LEU A 83 -17.98 -25.52 16.86
CA LEU A 83 -18.64 -26.79 17.24
C LEU A 83 -20.13 -26.82 16.86
N THR A 84 -20.72 -25.67 16.55
CA THR A 84 -22.16 -25.50 16.29
C THR A 84 -22.48 -25.09 14.86
N ARG A 85 -21.47 -24.88 14.00
CA ARG A 85 -21.65 -24.46 12.60
C ARG A 85 -20.73 -25.27 11.69
N SER A 86 -21.13 -25.44 10.44
CA SER A 86 -20.28 -26.05 9.42
C SER A 86 -19.09 -25.14 9.09
N ILE A 87 -17.98 -25.76 8.72
CA ILE A 87 -16.80 -25.06 8.20
C ILE A 87 -17.11 -24.59 6.77
N PRO A 88 -16.85 -23.32 6.43
CA PRO A 88 -17.06 -22.81 5.08
C PRO A 88 -15.97 -23.36 4.14
N ILE A 89 -16.38 -24.28 3.25
CA ILE A 89 -15.52 -24.88 2.24
C ILE A 89 -15.87 -24.31 0.86
N TRP A 90 -14.85 -23.93 0.11
CA TRP A 90 -14.96 -23.57 -1.30
C TRP A 90 -14.46 -24.71 -2.18
N VAL A 91 -15.23 -25.08 -3.20
CA VAL A 91 -14.84 -26.15 -4.12
C VAL A 91 -14.44 -25.55 -5.46
N GLN A 92 -13.19 -25.78 -5.87
CA GLN A 92 -12.67 -25.33 -7.16
C GLN A 92 -11.90 -26.47 -7.83
N ASN A 93 -12.29 -26.86 -9.04
CA ASN A 93 -11.64 -27.94 -9.81
C ASN A 93 -11.48 -29.25 -8.99
N ASP A 94 -12.55 -29.69 -8.34
CA ASP A 94 -12.58 -30.86 -7.46
C ASP A 94 -11.62 -30.80 -6.25
N LYS A 95 -11.10 -29.61 -5.91
CA LYS A 95 -10.34 -29.36 -4.70
C LYS A 95 -11.19 -28.59 -3.69
N GLU A 96 -11.24 -29.12 -2.48
CA GLU A 96 -11.84 -28.47 -1.32
C GLU A 96 -10.83 -27.53 -0.66
N ILE A 97 -11.19 -26.26 -0.57
CA ILE A 97 -10.40 -25.19 0.02
C ILE A 97 -11.16 -24.73 1.27
N ASP A 98 -10.57 -24.90 2.43
CA ASP A 98 -11.12 -24.32 3.66
C ASP A 98 -10.82 -22.82 3.71
N LEU A 99 -11.87 -22.00 3.81
CA LEU A 99 -11.72 -20.54 3.82
C LEU A 99 -11.18 -20.00 5.14
N LEU A 100 -11.28 -20.76 6.23
CA LEU A 100 -10.78 -20.38 7.55
C LEU A 100 -9.33 -20.80 7.79
N ASP A 101 -8.78 -21.64 6.92
CA ASP A 101 -7.41 -22.10 7.02
C ASP A 101 -6.46 -21.04 6.39
N PRO A 102 -5.55 -20.43 7.17
CA PRO A 102 -4.63 -19.41 6.67
C PRO A 102 -3.62 -19.96 5.65
N ASP A 103 -3.34 -21.27 5.69
CA ASP A 103 -2.40 -21.93 4.77
C ASP A 103 -3.10 -22.43 3.50
N ALA A 104 -4.44 -22.29 3.42
CA ALA A 104 -5.19 -22.69 2.24
C ALA A 104 -4.85 -21.81 1.02
N PRO A 105 -4.92 -22.37 -0.20
CA PRO A 105 -4.75 -21.59 -1.41
C PRO A 105 -5.72 -20.40 -1.46
N LYS A 106 -5.17 -19.20 -1.68
CA LYS A 106 -5.96 -17.98 -1.83
C LYS A 106 -6.79 -18.07 -3.11
N ILE A 107 -8.11 -17.90 -2.98
CA ILE A 107 -9.04 -17.96 -4.13
C ILE A 107 -8.85 -16.73 -5.02
N ARG A 108 -8.61 -15.57 -4.40
CA ARG A 108 -8.33 -14.30 -5.06
C ARG A 108 -7.04 -13.70 -4.53
N PRO A 109 -5.86 -14.17 -4.96
CA PRO A 109 -4.61 -13.55 -4.54
C PRO A 109 -4.62 -12.04 -4.87
N PRO A 110 -4.15 -11.17 -3.96
CA PRO A 110 -3.46 -11.46 -2.69
C PRO A 110 -4.37 -11.61 -1.45
N LEU A 111 -5.70 -11.54 -1.62
CA LEU A 111 -6.69 -11.48 -0.54
C LEU A 111 -6.67 -12.73 0.36
N ASP A 112 -6.74 -12.54 1.67
CA ASP A 112 -6.90 -13.64 2.62
C ASP A 112 -8.35 -14.16 2.56
N ASN A 113 -8.52 -15.48 2.40
CA ASN A 113 -9.84 -16.11 2.25
C ASN A 113 -10.76 -15.82 3.45
N SER A 114 -10.22 -15.80 4.67
CA SER A 114 -10.97 -15.54 5.90
C SER A 114 -11.42 -14.10 6.03
N TRP A 115 -10.59 -13.14 5.59
CA TRP A 115 -10.97 -11.73 5.54
C TRP A 115 -12.05 -11.50 4.47
N ALA A 116 -11.85 -12.06 3.27
CA ALA A 116 -12.81 -11.98 2.17
C ALA A 116 -14.17 -12.59 2.52
N LEU A 117 -14.17 -13.69 3.29
CA LEU A 117 -15.39 -14.33 3.75
C LEU A 117 -16.14 -13.49 4.78
N LYS A 118 -15.40 -12.74 5.62
CA LYS A 118 -15.99 -11.93 6.68
C LYS A 118 -16.54 -10.60 6.15
N ASN A 119 -15.76 -9.95 5.29
CA ASN A 119 -15.96 -8.55 4.89
C ASN A 119 -16.44 -8.39 3.44
N GLY A 120 -16.31 -9.43 2.60
CA GLY A 120 -16.69 -9.36 1.19
C GLY A 120 -18.05 -10.03 0.91
N ASP A 121 -18.76 -9.51 -0.09
CA ASP A 121 -20.02 -10.10 -0.58
C ASP A 121 -19.88 -11.55 -1.03
N SER A 122 -18.74 -11.93 -1.63
CA SER A 122 -18.42 -13.31 -2.01
C SER A 122 -16.97 -13.46 -2.46
N VAL A 123 -16.24 -14.39 -1.86
CA VAL A 123 -14.84 -14.71 -2.19
C VAL A 123 -14.66 -15.18 -3.65
N GLY A 124 -15.71 -15.73 -4.26
CA GLY A 124 -15.68 -16.28 -5.61
C GLY A 124 -15.79 -15.25 -6.74
N ARG A 125 -16.15 -14.00 -6.45
CA ARG A 125 -16.40 -12.97 -7.47
C ARG A 125 -15.16 -12.61 -8.28
N ASN A 126 -15.32 -12.48 -9.60
CA ASN A 126 -14.23 -12.13 -10.52
C ASN A 126 -13.74 -10.70 -10.34
N ASP A 127 -14.67 -9.81 -10.03
CA ASP A 127 -14.47 -8.38 -9.84
C ASP A 127 -14.16 -7.99 -8.38
N LEU A 128 -14.03 -8.97 -7.48
CA LEU A 128 -13.89 -8.72 -6.03
C LEU A 128 -12.77 -7.74 -5.70
N LEU A 129 -11.62 -7.84 -6.35
CA LEU A 129 -10.46 -6.98 -6.03
C LEU A 129 -10.68 -5.52 -6.41
N SER A 130 -11.45 -5.26 -7.47
CA SER A 130 -11.75 -3.92 -8.00
C SER A 130 -13.11 -3.40 -7.53
N LEU A 131 -13.83 -4.17 -6.71
CA LEU A 131 -15.14 -3.80 -6.23
C LEU A 131 -14.99 -2.77 -5.10
N ASP A 132 -15.67 -1.65 -5.28
CA ASP A 132 -15.95 -0.65 -4.25
C ASP A 132 -17.44 -0.85 -3.89
N GLN A 133 -17.70 -1.42 -2.72
CA GLN A 133 -19.02 -1.93 -2.35
C GLN A 133 -19.88 -0.85 -1.67
N ASP A 134 -19.27 0.02 -0.90
CA ASP A 134 -19.92 1.14 -0.21
C ASP A 134 -19.84 2.47 -0.99
N ASN A 135 -19.07 2.52 -2.08
CA ASN A 135 -18.84 3.68 -2.94
C ASN A 135 -18.10 4.82 -2.21
N ASP A 136 -17.23 4.47 -1.27
CA ASP A 136 -16.36 5.42 -0.57
C ASP A 136 -15.11 5.83 -1.40
N GLY A 137 -14.91 5.18 -2.55
CA GLY A 137 -13.79 5.41 -3.47
C GLY A 137 -12.59 4.49 -3.24
N TYR A 138 -12.69 3.51 -2.35
CA TYR A 138 -11.68 2.49 -2.10
C TYR A 138 -12.13 1.13 -2.63
N THR A 139 -11.23 0.49 -3.37
CA THR A 139 -11.46 -0.89 -3.78
C THR A 139 -11.18 -1.84 -2.63
N THR A 140 -11.83 -3.00 -2.65
CA THR A 140 -11.61 -4.09 -1.68
C THR A 140 -10.12 -4.44 -1.54
N LEU A 141 -9.34 -4.37 -2.62
CA LEU A 141 -7.89 -4.60 -2.57
C LEU A 141 -7.14 -3.49 -1.80
N GLU A 142 -7.51 -2.22 -2.00
CA GLU A 142 -6.92 -1.08 -1.29
C GLU A 142 -7.24 -1.13 0.20
N GLU A 143 -8.45 -1.52 0.56
CA GLU A 143 -8.87 -1.71 1.94
C GLU A 143 -8.15 -2.86 2.65
N PHE A 144 -7.98 -3.98 1.95
CA PHE A 144 -7.20 -5.10 2.44
C PHE A 144 -5.75 -4.69 2.73
N ASN A 145 -5.13 -3.95 1.81
CA ASN A 145 -3.73 -3.50 1.93
C ASN A 145 -3.58 -2.33 2.92
N GLY A 146 -4.59 -1.48 3.03
CA GLY A 146 -4.57 -0.21 3.78
C GLY A 146 -4.88 -0.34 5.27
N GLY A 147 -5.13 -1.56 5.76
CA GLY A 147 -5.43 -1.80 7.17
C GLY A 147 -6.45 -2.91 7.43
N LYS A 148 -6.89 -3.64 6.41
CA LYS A 148 -7.95 -4.65 6.50
C LYS A 148 -9.26 -4.03 7.01
N THR A 149 -9.63 -2.89 6.41
CA THR A 149 -10.87 -2.17 6.71
C THR A 149 -12.10 -2.94 6.20
N ASP A 150 -13.29 -2.36 6.29
CA ASP A 150 -14.54 -3.06 6.02
C ASP A 150 -15.18 -2.47 4.76
N PRO A 151 -15.14 -3.18 3.61
CA PRO A 151 -15.64 -2.69 2.32
C PRO A 151 -17.13 -2.41 2.26
N SER A 152 -17.86 -2.79 3.31
CA SER A 152 -19.30 -2.59 3.40
C SER A 152 -19.69 -1.41 4.28
N ASP A 153 -18.72 -0.78 4.96
CA ASP A 153 -18.94 0.34 5.88
C ASP A 153 -18.19 1.59 5.38
N PRO A 154 -18.90 2.60 4.85
CA PRO A 154 -18.30 3.81 4.29
C PRO A 154 -17.40 4.61 5.26
N GLU A 155 -17.55 4.42 6.57
CA GLU A 155 -16.71 5.10 7.58
C GLU A 155 -15.45 4.28 7.92
N SER A 156 -15.38 3.04 7.45
CA SER A 156 -14.29 2.09 7.68
C SER A 156 -13.41 2.03 6.44
N HIS A 157 -12.61 3.07 6.24
CA HIS A 157 -11.76 3.21 5.06
C HIS A 157 -10.28 3.42 5.42
N PRO A 158 -9.33 3.13 4.50
CA PRO A 158 -7.91 3.44 4.69
C PRO A 158 -7.67 4.95 4.82
N ALA A 159 -6.51 5.34 5.33
CA ALA A 159 -6.16 6.77 5.42
C ALA A 159 -6.17 7.43 4.02
N TYR A 160 -6.74 8.64 3.89
CA TYR A 160 -6.76 9.42 2.63
C TYR A 160 -5.39 9.61 1.98
N ALA A 161 -4.32 9.55 2.78
CA ALA A 161 -2.95 9.60 2.29
C ALA A 161 -2.59 8.47 1.30
N THR A 162 -3.27 7.32 1.34
CA THR A 162 -3.03 6.21 0.40
C THR A 162 -3.47 6.54 -1.04
N LYS A 163 -4.36 7.53 -1.21
CA LYS A 163 -4.80 8.03 -2.52
C LYS A 163 -3.94 9.18 -3.06
N LEU A 164 -2.89 9.57 -2.33
CA LEU A 164 -1.93 10.59 -2.78
C LEU A 164 -0.84 9.95 -3.61
N THR A 165 -0.66 10.45 -4.82
CA THR A 165 0.37 9.98 -5.76
C THR A 165 1.21 11.16 -6.23
N LEU A 166 2.53 10.97 -6.37
CA LEU A 166 3.38 11.99 -6.96
C LEU A 166 3.17 11.96 -8.48
N SER A 167 2.57 13.02 -9.05
CA SER A 167 2.28 13.09 -10.48
C SER A 167 3.45 13.62 -11.29
N GLU A 168 4.08 14.70 -10.82
CA GLU A 168 5.13 15.40 -11.55
C GLU A 168 6.08 16.08 -10.56
N ILE A 169 7.34 16.19 -10.96
CA ILE A 169 8.31 17.07 -10.30
C ILE A 169 8.64 18.18 -11.28
N LYS A 170 8.40 19.42 -10.86
CA LYS A 170 8.71 20.62 -11.64
C LYS A 170 10.03 21.20 -11.13
N GLU A 171 10.89 21.60 -12.05
CA GLU A 171 12.19 22.18 -11.74
C GLU A 171 12.21 23.69 -11.97
N ASP A 172 12.86 24.41 -11.05
CA ASP A 172 13.20 25.82 -11.20
C ASP A 172 14.70 25.98 -10.98
N THR A 173 15.43 26.17 -12.07
CA THR A 173 16.88 26.32 -12.07
C THR A 173 17.27 27.73 -12.49
N TYR A 174 18.14 28.34 -11.70
CA TYR A 174 18.77 29.61 -12.03
C TYR A 174 20.28 29.56 -11.82
N ALA A 175 20.99 30.42 -12.55
CA ALA A 175 22.43 30.57 -12.49
C ALA A 175 22.80 31.84 -11.73
N LEU A 176 23.72 31.71 -10.78
CA LEU A 176 24.45 32.82 -10.18
C LEU A 176 25.77 33.00 -10.91
N ILE A 177 26.00 34.20 -11.46
CA ILE A 177 27.20 34.52 -12.25
C ILE A 177 27.87 35.76 -11.69
N PHE A 178 29.11 35.61 -11.24
CA PHE A 178 29.93 36.75 -10.84
C PHE A 178 30.50 37.48 -12.06
N ARG A 179 30.12 38.73 -12.27
CA ARG A 179 30.41 39.51 -13.50
C ARG A 179 31.41 40.64 -13.31
N THR A 180 31.44 41.25 -12.13
CA THR A 180 32.26 42.46 -11.87
C THR A 180 32.76 42.43 -10.43
N GLY A 181 34.07 42.59 -10.20
CA GLY A 181 34.65 42.53 -8.85
C GLY A 181 35.76 43.53 -8.53
N ASP A 182 36.20 44.32 -9.52
CA ASP A 182 37.30 45.29 -9.37
C ASP A 182 36.78 46.70 -9.71
N ASN A 183 35.58 47.02 -9.21
CA ASN A 183 35.00 48.36 -9.39
C ASN A 183 35.63 49.35 -8.38
N PRO A 184 35.92 50.60 -8.79
CA PRO A 184 36.46 51.63 -7.90
C PRO A 184 35.57 51.90 -6.67
N ASP A 185 34.25 51.76 -6.84
CA ASP A 185 33.24 52.03 -5.81
C ASP A 185 33.05 50.87 -4.81
N GLY A 186 33.82 49.78 -4.96
CA GLY A 186 33.76 48.62 -4.07
C GLY A 186 32.51 47.75 -4.25
N GLU A 187 31.84 47.86 -5.39
CA GLU A 187 30.62 47.11 -5.71
C GLU A 187 30.92 45.84 -6.53
N PHE A 188 30.25 44.75 -6.15
CA PHE A 188 30.32 43.45 -6.79
C PHE A 188 29.08 43.25 -7.67
N GLY A 189 29.31 42.99 -8.96
CA GLY A 189 28.27 42.66 -9.93
C GLY A 189 27.96 41.17 -9.93
N VAL A 190 26.81 40.77 -9.37
CA VAL A 190 26.30 39.40 -9.41
C VAL A 190 25.07 39.36 -10.31
N ARG A 191 25.03 38.43 -11.27
CA ARG A 191 23.87 38.23 -12.14
C ARG A 191 23.13 36.96 -11.76
N GLU A 192 21.82 37.09 -11.61
CA GLU A 192 20.85 36.01 -11.57
C GLU A 192 20.27 35.82 -12.98
N GLU A 193 20.33 34.61 -13.51
CA GLU A 193 19.80 34.25 -14.82
C GLU A 193 18.99 32.97 -14.70
N ALA A 194 17.68 33.04 -14.91
CA ALA A 194 16.82 31.86 -14.91
C ALA A 194 17.11 31.01 -16.14
N THR A 195 17.46 29.73 -15.94
CA THR A 195 17.84 28.81 -17.01
C THR A 195 16.71 27.84 -17.38
N ARG A 196 15.92 27.40 -16.41
CA ARG A 196 14.79 26.47 -16.60
C ARG A 196 13.70 26.79 -15.57
N TYR A 197 12.44 26.91 -15.99
CA TYR A 197 11.31 27.16 -15.10
C TYR A 197 10.10 26.37 -15.57
N GLU A 198 9.65 25.43 -14.74
CA GLU A 198 8.50 24.55 -15.06
C GLU A 198 7.36 24.68 -14.04
N ALA A 199 7.54 25.47 -12.96
CA ALA A 199 6.52 25.72 -11.94
C ALA A 199 5.36 26.59 -12.46
N ASP A 200 4.15 26.34 -11.97
CA ASP A 200 2.94 27.13 -12.30
C ASP A 200 2.62 28.17 -11.21
N PRO A 201 2.10 29.37 -11.57
CA PRO A 201 1.87 29.83 -12.93
C PRO A 201 3.18 30.12 -13.68
N PRO A 202 3.21 30.00 -15.02
CA PRO A 202 4.40 30.28 -15.81
C PRO A 202 4.80 31.73 -15.57
N ARG A 203 5.98 31.98 -15.00
CA ARG A 203 6.43 33.35 -14.82
C ARG A 203 6.70 33.99 -16.17
N VAL A 204 6.33 35.25 -16.29
CA VAL A 204 6.93 36.18 -17.24
C VAL A 204 8.25 36.63 -16.60
N PRO A 205 9.43 36.14 -17.01
CA PRO A 205 10.64 36.46 -16.27
C PRO A 205 11.19 37.83 -16.73
N PRO A 206 11.78 38.65 -15.85
CA PRO A 206 13.01 39.31 -16.25
C PRO A 206 14.06 38.20 -16.40
N ARG A 207 14.31 37.76 -17.65
CA ARG A 207 15.23 36.65 -17.99
C ARG A 207 16.61 36.74 -17.30
N ARG A 208 17.02 37.95 -16.90
CA ARG A 208 18.31 38.28 -16.28
C ARG A 208 18.14 39.48 -15.36
N LYS A 209 18.67 39.40 -14.14
CA LYS A 209 18.81 40.56 -13.24
C LYS A 209 20.24 40.65 -12.75
N SER A 210 20.82 41.85 -12.83
CA SER A 210 22.17 42.11 -12.33
C SER A 210 22.08 43.00 -11.11
N HIS A 211 22.71 42.55 -10.03
CA HIS A 211 22.83 43.24 -8.76
C HIS A 211 24.23 43.81 -8.64
N PHE A 212 24.32 45.07 -8.24
CA PHE A 212 25.57 45.73 -7.88
C PHE A 212 25.54 45.95 -6.37
N LEU A 213 26.36 45.17 -5.66
CA LEU A 213 26.20 44.95 -4.23
C LEU A 213 27.50 45.29 -3.50
N LYS A 214 27.39 45.89 -2.32
CA LYS A 214 28.54 46.11 -1.43
C LYS A 214 28.77 44.91 -0.53
N MET A 215 29.95 44.84 0.07
CA MET A 215 30.28 43.80 1.06
C MET A 215 29.21 43.76 2.17
N ASN A 216 28.86 42.56 2.65
CA ASN A 216 27.85 42.32 3.68
C ASN A 216 26.41 42.79 3.34
N THR A 217 26.12 43.05 2.06
CA THR A 217 24.75 43.36 1.62
C THR A 217 24.03 42.06 1.25
N ASP A 218 22.77 41.97 1.66
CA ASP A 218 21.89 40.87 1.31
C ASP A 218 21.33 41.07 -0.11
N PHE A 219 21.16 39.97 -0.84
CA PHE A 219 20.60 39.98 -2.18
C PHE A 219 19.95 38.66 -2.53
N GLY A 220 19.20 38.67 -3.61
CA GLY A 220 18.40 37.55 -4.07
C GLY A 220 17.10 38.11 -4.60
N THR A 221 16.81 37.86 -5.87
CA THR A 221 15.54 38.28 -6.47
C THR A 221 14.81 37.14 -7.14
N HIS A 222 15.40 35.95 -7.13
CA HIS A 222 14.70 34.74 -7.46
C HIS A 222 13.59 34.53 -6.42
N PRO A 223 12.33 34.43 -6.83
CA PRO A 223 11.26 34.42 -5.85
C PRO A 223 11.26 33.14 -5.01
N GLY A 224 10.93 33.28 -3.72
CA GLY A 224 11.18 32.24 -2.72
C GLY A 224 12.61 32.27 -2.17
N HIS A 225 13.49 33.10 -2.73
CA HIS A 225 14.87 33.35 -2.31
C HIS A 225 15.21 34.84 -2.26
N GLU A 226 14.21 35.67 -2.01
CA GLU A 226 14.41 37.09 -1.75
C GLU A 226 15.35 37.24 -0.54
N ASP A 227 16.43 38.00 -0.74
CA ASP A 227 17.47 38.26 0.28
C ASP A 227 18.14 37.00 0.87
N ARG A 228 18.17 35.89 0.13
CA ARG A 228 18.78 34.61 0.53
C ARG A 228 20.31 34.68 0.67
N TYR A 229 20.96 35.48 -0.16
CA TYR A 229 22.41 35.48 -0.30
C TYR A 229 23.05 36.70 0.33
N LYS A 230 24.25 36.53 0.87
CA LYS A 230 25.05 37.62 1.43
C LYS A 230 26.50 37.49 1.01
N ILE A 231 27.11 38.57 0.55
CA ILE A 231 28.54 38.58 0.20
C ILE A 231 29.36 38.71 1.49
N THR A 232 30.21 37.73 1.78
CA THR A 232 31.03 37.70 3.02
C THR A 232 32.51 38.01 2.78
N ALA A 233 33.07 37.58 1.64
CA ALA A 233 34.48 37.82 1.33
C ALA A 233 34.76 37.94 -0.17
N PHE A 234 35.85 38.61 -0.50
CA PHE A 234 36.34 38.79 -1.87
C PHE A 234 37.85 38.55 -1.92
N GLU A 235 38.28 37.68 -2.83
CA GLU A 235 39.69 37.38 -3.09
C GLU A 235 40.05 37.81 -4.52
N LYS A 236 40.97 38.78 -4.63
CA LYS A 236 41.53 39.18 -5.93
C LYS A 236 42.54 38.12 -6.37
N ARG A 237 42.15 37.32 -7.36
CA ARG A 237 43.01 36.30 -7.99
C ARG A 237 43.16 36.54 -9.49
N THR A 238 44.26 36.05 -10.03
CA THR A 238 44.58 36.01 -11.45
C THR A 238 45.03 34.60 -11.82
N GLN A 239 44.61 34.10 -12.97
CA GLN A 239 45.09 32.83 -13.51
C GLN A 239 45.97 33.08 -14.73
N PRO A 240 46.96 32.21 -15.02
CA PRO A 240 47.68 32.25 -16.28
C PRO A 240 46.68 32.12 -17.43
N GLY A 241 46.66 33.09 -18.35
CA GLY A 241 45.86 32.97 -19.57
C GLY A 241 46.39 31.87 -20.48
N GLY A 242 45.61 31.53 -21.51
CA GLY A 242 46.01 30.58 -22.56
C GLY A 242 47.20 31.08 -23.40
N ALA A 243 47.28 30.65 -24.66
CA ALA A 243 48.40 30.95 -25.56
C ALA A 243 48.71 32.46 -25.62
N GLY A 244 49.77 32.89 -24.91
CA GLY A 244 50.15 34.30 -24.74
C GLY A 244 50.50 34.72 -23.30
N GLY A 245 50.16 33.93 -22.27
CA GLY A 245 50.65 34.13 -20.90
C GLY A 245 50.13 35.38 -20.17
N ILE A 246 49.19 36.11 -20.76
CA ILE A 246 48.57 37.29 -20.15
C ILE A 246 47.70 36.83 -18.97
N PRO A 247 47.92 37.32 -17.74
CA PRO A 247 47.10 36.94 -16.59
C PRO A 247 45.63 37.36 -16.79
N VAL A 248 44.71 36.42 -16.66
CA VAL A 248 43.27 36.67 -16.73
C VAL A 248 42.72 36.83 -15.31
N PRO A 249 41.83 37.80 -15.03
CA PRO A 249 41.19 37.91 -13.72
C PRO A 249 40.37 36.65 -13.42
N ALA A 250 40.66 36.03 -12.29
CA ALA A 250 39.99 34.83 -11.77
C ALA A 250 39.51 35.08 -10.34
N HIS A 251 38.97 36.28 -10.11
CA HIS A 251 38.54 36.72 -8.79
C HIS A 251 37.50 35.76 -8.21
N LEU A 252 37.49 35.67 -6.88
CA LEU A 252 36.67 34.73 -6.17
C LEU A 252 35.82 35.47 -5.13
N LEU A 253 34.52 35.27 -5.20
CA LEU A 253 33.54 35.88 -4.31
C LEU A 253 32.95 34.82 -3.40
N THR A 254 33.02 35.01 -2.09
CA THR A 254 32.41 34.11 -1.10
C THR A 254 31.02 34.64 -0.74
N ILE A 255 30.02 33.78 -0.88
CA ILE A 255 28.62 34.07 -0.61
C ILE A 255 28.13 33.11 0.46
N ALA A 256 27.52 33.66 1.51
CA ALA A 256 26.75 32.91 2.48
C ALA A 256 25.32 32.74 1.98
N ASP A 257 24.82 31.50 2.04
CA ASP A 257 23.42 31.16 1.82
C ASP A 257 22.72 31.06 3.17
N LYS A 258 21.78 31.97 3.44
CA LYS A 258 21.03 32.00 4.70
C LYS A 258 20.13 30.78 4.87
N THR A 259 19.65 30.19 3.78
CA THR A 259 18.72 29.05 3.83
C THR A 259 19.44 27.77 4.21
N SER A 260 20.60 27.49 3.60
CA SER A 260 21.39 26.30 3.92
C SER A 260 22.38 26.48 5.07
N GLY A 261 22.66 27.73 5.47
CA GLY A 261 23.68 28.08 6.46
C GLY A 261 25.11 27.82 5.97
N LYS A 262 25.30 27.52 4.67
CA LYS A 262 26.59 27.19 4.07
C LYS A 262 27.13 28.36 3.25
N GLU A 263 28.45 28.47 3.19
CA GLU A 263 29.12 29.38 2.28
C GLU A 263 29.55 28.65 1.01
N PHE A 264 29.51 29.36 -0.12
CA PHE A 264 30.04 28.88 -1.39
C PHE A 264 30.80 29.98 -2.11
N LYS A 265 31.67 29.56 -3.04
CA LYS A 265 32.56 30.44 -3.79
C LYS A 265 32.10 30.56 -5.24
N LEU A 266 31.90 31.77 -5.72
CA LEU A 266 31.68 32.08 -7.13
C LEU A 266 33.00 32.55 -7.75
N GLU A 267 33.42 31.85 -8.80
CA GLU A 267 34.55 32.28 -9.61
C GLU A 267 34.10 33.26 -10.70
N TYR A 268 34.98 34.20 -11.02
CA TYR A 268 34.73 35.22 -12.04
C TYR A 268 34.29 34.61 -13.37
N LYS A 269 33.13 35.07 -13.88
CA LYS A 269 32.46 34.62 -15.12
C LYS A 269 32.04 33.16 -15.17
N LYS A 270 32.21 32.36 -14.10
CA LYS A 270 31.64 31.02 -14.01
C LYS A 270 30.23 31.08 -13.43
N SER A 271 29.34 30.24 -13.97
CA SER A 271 27.97 30.07 -13.48
C SER A 271 27.91 28.97 -12.43
N LYS A 272 27.29 29.25 -11.29
CA LYS A 272 26.82 28.23 -10.35
C LYS A 272 25.32 28.04 -10.55
N LEU A 273 24.89 26.81 -10.80
CA LEU A 273 23.48 26.47 -10.93
C LEU A 273 22.89 26.15 -9.56
N GLU A 274 21.71 26.67 -9.30
CA GLU A 274 20.87 26.37 -8.15
C GLU A 274 19.54 25.86 -8.69
N THR A 275 19.16 24.64 -8.30
CA THR A 275 17.91 24.00 -8.70
C THR A 275 17.01 23.83 -7.49
N ILE A 276 15.74 24.19 -7.67
CA ILE A 276 14.67 23.95 -6.70
C ILE A 276 13.68 23.00 -7.34
N TYR A 277 13.23 22.03 -6.56
CA TYR A 277 12.22 21.07 -6.97
C TYR A 277 10.87 21.45 -6.36
N TYR A 278 9.81 21.23 -7.14
CA TYR A 278 8.44 21.34 -6.70
C TYR A 278 7.71 20.03 -6.99
N ALA A 279 6.93 19.55 -6.03
CA ALA A 279 6.10 18.38 -6.17
C ALA A 279 4.69 18.76 -6.63
N VAL A 280 4.17 18.07 -7.64
CA VAL A 280 2.76 18.09 -8.01
C VAL A 280 2.17 16.75 -7.59
N ILE A 281 1.15 16.80 -6.75
CA ILE A 281 0.55 15.63 -6.12
C ILE A 281 -0.85 15.46 -6.70
N ASP A 282 -1.15 14.27 -7.23
CA ASP A 282 -2.50 13.92 -7.68
C ASP A 282 -3.20 13.13 -6.56
N PHE A 283 -4.36 13.65 -6.11
CA PHE A 283 -5.25 12.98 -5.17
C PHE A 283 -6.33 12.22 -5.96
N GLN A 284 -6.33 10.89 -5.85
CA GLN A 284 -7.12 9.99 -6.67
C GLN A 284 -8.30 9.37 -5.90
N LEU A 285 -9.10 10.20 -5.23
CA LEU A 285 -10.35 9.76 -4.60
C LEU A 285 -11.53 10.09 -5.52
N PRO A 286 -12.33 9.09 -5.95
CA PRO A 286 -13.52 9.31 -6.76
C PRO A 286 -14.43 10.43 -6.21
N GLY A 287 -14.75 11.41 -7.04
CA GLY A 287 -15.60 12.56 -6.67
C GLY A 287 -14.88 13.69 -5.92
N SER A 288 -13.61 13.51 -5.57
CA SER A 288 -12.75 14.53 -4.96
C SER A 288 -11.38 14.63 -5.64
N GLU A 289 -11.29 14.21 -6.91
CA GLU A 289 -10.02 14.18 -7.63
C GLU A 289 -9.45 15.59 -7.78
N ALA A 290 -8.20 15.77 -7.37
CA ALA A 290 -7.56 17.08 -7.41
C ALA A 290 -6.07 16.96 -7.72
N LYS A 291 -5.60 17.89 -8.53
CA LYS A 291 -4.16 18.19 -8.66
C LYS A 291 -3.79 19.22 -7.62
N LEU A 292 -2.87 18.86 -6.73
CA LEU A 292 -2.40 19.69 -5.64
C LEU A 292 -0.97 20.16 -5.94
N GLY A 293 -0.70 21.43 -5.66
CA GLY A 293 0.61 22.05 -5.86
C GLY A 293 0.67 22.92 -7.11
N PRO A 294 1.88 23.26 -7.59
CA PRO A 294 3.20 22.76 -7.15
C PRO A 294 3.58 23.21 -5.73
N PHE A 295 4.20 22.31 -4.97
CA PHE A 295 4.66 22.58 -3.60
C PHE A 295 6.17 22.38 -3.44
N LYS A 296 6.86 23.23 -2.68
CA LYS A 296 8.26 23.04 -2.28
C LYS A 296 8.38 22.47 -0.87
N VAL A 297 9.59 22.07 -0.49
CA VAL A 297 9.91 21.66 0.89
C VAL A 297 9.54 22.77 1.88
N GLY A 298 8.84 22.39 2.95
CA GLY A 298 8.31 23.27 4.00
C GLY A 298 6.93 23.86 3.70
N GLU A 299 6.37 23.67 2.51
CA GLU A 299 4.98 24.05 2.23
C GLU A 299 4.01 22.96 2.70
N SER A 300 2.82 23.41 3.09
CA SER A 300 1.75 22.54 3.56
C SER A 300 0.45 22.76 2.81
N PHE A 301 -0.35 21.72 2.73
CA PHE A 301 -1.68 21.72 2.12
C PHE A 301 -2.67 20.90 2.96
N GLU A 302 -3.95 21.10 2.70
CA GLU A 302 -5.05 20.37 3.33
C GLU A 302 -5.89 19.69 2.24
N LEU A 303 -6.45 18.53 2.56
CA LEU A 303 -7.35 17.81 1.66
C LEU A 303 -8.79 18.22 1.94
N SER A 304 -9.59 18.41 0.89
CA SER A 304 -11.01 18.73 1.04
C SER A 304 -11.80 17.59 1.72
N ALA A 305 -11.37 16.34 1.50
CA ALA A 305 -11.95 15.15 2.12
C ALA A 305 -11.59 15.00 3.62
N GLU A 306 -10.51 15.62 4.09
CA GLU A 306 -10.04 15.51 5.48
C GLU A 306 -9.79 16.91 6.08
N PRO A 307 -10.86 17.68 6.39
CA PRO A 307 -10.71 19.06 6.85
C PRO A 307 -10.00 19.13 8.21
N GLY A 308 -9.07 20.07 8.34
CA GLY A 308 -8.27 20.26 9.56
C GLY A 308 -7.03 19.38 9.66
N VAL A 309 -6.72 18.58 8.64
CA VAL A 309 -5.49 17.80 8.55
C VAL A 309 -4.52 18.45 7.58
N LYS A 310 -3.29 18.72 8.06
CA LYS A 310 -2.22 19.35 7.29
C LYS A 310 -1.19 18.34 6.84
N TYR A 311 -0.80 18.43 5.58
CA TYR A 311 0.27 17.67 4.95
C TYR A 311 1.40 18.62 4.59
N GLU A 312 2.58 18.46 5.19
CA GLU A 312 3.77 19.29 4.91
C GLU A 312 4.82 18.49 4.14
N ILE A 313 5.44 19.08 3.12
CA ILE A 313 6.55 18.45 2.40
C ILE A 313 7.85 18.58 3.21
N ILE A 314 8.41 17.47 3.65
CA ILE A 314 9.65 17.44 4.44
C ILE A 314 10.88 17.23 3.55
N GLU A 315 10.75 16.39 2.53
CA GLU A 315 11.87 15.95 1.71
C GLU A 315 11.42 15.75 0.25
N LEU A 316 12.20 16.30 -0.68
CA LEU A 316 11.98 16.22 -2.12
C LEU A 316 13.35 16.24 -2.82
N ASP A 317 13.70 15.10 -3.43
CA ASP A 317 15.02 14.85 -4.01
C ASP A 317 15.11 15.11 -5.53
N GLY A 318 14.00 15.55 -6.14
CA GLY A 318 13.98 15.89 -7.57
C GLY A 318 13.85 14.71 -8.52
N THR A 319 13.73 13.46 -8.03
CA THR A 319 13.48 12.28 -8.85
C THR A 319 12.18 11.59 -8.44
N LEU A 320 11.39 11.17 -9.44
CA LEU A 320 10.11 10.49 -9.23
C LEU A 320 10.26 9.14 -8.49
N GLU A 321 11.39 8.46 -8.68
CA GLU A 321 11.67 7.15 -8.07
C GLU A 321 11.81 7.20 -6.55
N LYS A 322 12.36 8.29 -6.02
CA LYS A 322 12.57 8.46 -4.58
C LYS A 322 11.32 8.93 -3.85
N GLY A 323 10.32 9.42 -4.60
CA GLY A 323 9.10 9.95 -4.06
C GLY A 323 9.27 11.25 -3.29
N VAL A 324 8.23 11.61 -2.54
CA VAL A 324 8.15 12.77 -1.65
C VAL A 324 7.80 12.30 -0.25
N LYS A 325 8.47 12.87 0.76
CA LYS A 325 8.09 12.65 2.16
C LYS A 325 7.18 13.77 2.64
N LEU A 326 6.02 13.37 3.14
CA LEU A 326 5.00 14.22 3.72
C LEU A 326 4.93 14.00 5.24
N ARG A 327 4.68 15.07 5.99
CA ARG A 327 4.28 15.01 7.40
C ARG A 327 2.80 15.26 7.51
N LYS A 328 2.04 14.27 7.99
CA LYS A 328 0.63 14.43 8.34
C LYS A 328 0.52 14.94 9.78
N THR A 329 -0.19 16.05 9.96
CA THR A 329 -0.51 16.64 11.28
C THR A 329 -2.02 16.75 11.44
N GLY A 330 -2.57 16.11 12.46
CA GLY A 330 -4.02 16.07 12.71
C GLY A 330 -4.61 17.35 13.33
N PRO A 331 -5.95 17.44 13.45
CA PRO A 331 -6.69 18.67 13.81
C PRO A 331 -6.46 19.19 15.24
N SER A 332 -5.67 18.49 16.06
CA SER A 332 -5.44 18.83 17.48
C SER A 332 -4.03 18.49 17.97
N GLY A 333 -3.02 18.60 17.10
CA GLY A 333 -1.63 18.34 17.50
C GLY A 333 -1.36 16.87 17.81
N ALA A 334 -2.14 15.96 17.21
CA ALA A 334 -1.82 14.54 17.19
C ALA A 334 -0.41 14.32 16.65
N SER A 335 0.31 13.32 17.19
CA SER A 335 1.69 13.04 16.84
C SER A 335 1.88 13.00 15.32
N PRO A 336 2.84 13.77 14.76
CA PRO A 336 3.05 13.81 13.34
C PRO A 336 3.42 12.42 12.81
N GLN A 337 2.83 12.05 11.68
CA GLN A 337 3.14 10.82 10.97
C GLN A 337 3.85 11.16 9.66
N ASP A 338 5.04 10.61 9.47
CA ASP A 338 5.79 10.79 8.24
C ASP A 338 5.36 9.69 7.24
N ILE A 339 4.94 10.12 6.05
CA ILE A 339 4.40 9.30 4.97
C ILE A 339 5.27 9.51 3.74
N THR A 340 5.59 8.46 2.99
CA THR A 340 6.30 8.58 1.72
C THR A 340 5.34 8.27 0.59
N ILE A 341 5.17 9.21 -0.35
CA ILE A 341 4.40 9.02 -1.58
C ILE A 341 5.35 8.84 -2.74
N SER A 342 5.13 7.81 -3.55
CA SER A 342 5.93 7.54 -4.75
C SER A 342 5.18 7.99 -6.00
N ALA A 343 5.87 7.96 -7.14
CA ALA A 343 5.22 8.09 -8.42
C ALA A 343 4.18 6.97 -8.58
N GLY A 344 2.92 7.34 -8.72
CA GLY A 344 1.84 6.41 -9.00
C GLY A 344 1.73 6.18 -10.50
N GLU A 345 1.51 4.93 -10.93
CA GLU A 345 0.84 4.72 -12.21
C GLU A 345 -0.57 5.33 -12.06
N LYS A 346 -0.98 6.16 -13.01
CA LYS A 346 -2.40 6.54 -13.08
C LYS A 346 -3.18 5.23 -13.18
N ASN A 347 -4.06 4.99 -12.20
CA ASN A 347 -5.11 3.99 -12.36
C ASN A 347 -5.91 4.41 -13.61
N ALA A 348 -5.72 3.67 -14.69
CA ALA A 348 -6.28 3.96 -16.01
C ALA A 348 -7.70 3.42 -16.14
#